data_AF-O87581-F1
#
_entry.id   AF-O87581-F1
#
_cell.length_a   1.000
_cell.length_b   1.000
_cell.length_c   1.000
_cell.angle_alpha   90.00
_cell.angle_beta   90.00
_cell.angle_gamma   90.00
#
_symmetry.space_group_name_H-M   'P 1'
#
loop_
_entity.id
_entity.type
_entity.pdbx_description
1 polymer ?
#
loop_
_entity_poly.entity_id
_entity_poly.type
_entity_poly.pdbx_seq_one_letter_code
_entity_poly.pdbx_strand_id
1 'polypeptide(L)' 'TLEAQLEARALMMSTNNILSPANGEPVITPSQDVVLGLYYTSRERINGRGEGMYFMSVAEVEKA' A
#
# COMPACT_ATOMS: atom_id res chain seq x y z
N THR A 1 -11.53 -1.26 32.86
CA THR A 1 -10.49 -0.85 33.83
C THR A 1 -9.35 -0.18 33.08
N LEU A 2 -8.47 0.55 33.77
CA LEU A 2 -7.28 1.15 33.14
C LEU A 2 -6.37 0.09 32.52
N GLU A 3 -6.24 -1.05 33.19
CA GLU A 3 -5.47 -2.22 32.73
C GLU A 3 -5.99 -2.73 31.38
N ALA A 4 -7.31 -2.89 31.24
CA ALA A 4 -7.90 -3.32 29.97
C ALA A 4 -7.68 -2.30 28.84
N GLN A 5 -7.66 -0.99 29.15
CA GLN A 5 -7.35 0.04 28.15
C GLN A 5 -5.88 0.00 27.73
N LEU A 6 -4.96 -0.21 28.67
CA LEU A 6 -3.54 -0.38 28.41
C LEU A 6 -3.27 -1.63 27.57
N GLU A 7 -3.91 -2.75 27.91
CA GLU A 7 -3.78 -4.01 27.17
C GLU A 7 -4.34 -3.89 25.75
N ALA A 8 -5.52 -3.28 25.59
CA ALA A 8 -6.10 -3.05 24.28
C ALA A 8 -5.17 -2.19 23.40
N ARG A 9 -4.54 -1.16 23.99
CA ARG A 9 -3.60 -0.29 23.26
C ARG A 9 -2.28 -0.99 22.93
N ALA A 10 -1.77 -1.82 23.83
CA ALA A 10 -0.50 -2.50 23.65
C ALA A 10 -0.61 -3.73 22.74
N LEU A 11 -1.71 -4.49 22.80
CA LEU A 11 -1.82 -5.80 22.16
C LEU A 11 -2.92 -5.86 21.09
N MET A 12 -4.04 -5.17 21.30
CA MET A 12 -5.22 -5.31 20.42
C MET A 12 -5.34 -4.22 19.35
N MET A 13 -4.40 -3.26 19.30
CA MET A 13 -4.38 -2.25 18.23
C MET A 13 -4.19 -2.91 16.85
N SER A 14 -4.90 -2.41 15.85
CA SER A 14 -4.84 -2.95 14.48
C SER A 14 -3.44 -2.89 13.88
N THR A 15 -2.66 -1.87 14.21
CA THR A 15 -1.27 -1.70 13.75
C THR A 15 -0.33 -2.79 14.25
N ASN A 16 -0.69 -3.50 15.32
CA ASN A 16 0.11 -4.61 15.85
C ASN A 16 -0.30 -5.96 15.22
N ASN A 17 -1.50 -6.04 14.66
CA ASN A 17 -2.13 -7.28 14.21
C ASN A 17 -2.15 -7.39 12.67
N ILE A 18 -1.01 -7.14 12.01
CA ILE A 18 -0.90 -7.07 10.53
C ILE A 18 -0.59 -8.40 9.86
N LEU A 19 -0.20 -9.43 10.63
CA LEU A 19 0.11 -10.77 10.15
C LEU A 19 -0.91 -11.78 10.70
N SER A 20 -1.19 -12.80 9.91
CA SER A 20 -1.98 -13.95 10.33
C SER A 20 -1.20 -14.77 11.37
N PRO A 21 -1.78 -15.08 12.54
CA PRO A 21 -1.09 -15.86 13.57
C PRO A 21 -0.86 -17.32 13.15
N ALA A 22 -1.63 -17.83 12.18
CA ALA A 22 -1.57 -19.22 11.76
C ALA A 22 -0.39 -19.53 10.82
N ASN A 23 0.00 -18.56 9.98
CA ASN A 23 0.99 -18.78 8.92
C ASN A 23 1.95 -17.60 8.67
N GLY A 24 1.77 -16.47 9.37
CA GLY A 24 2.63 -15.29 9.25
C GLY A 24 2.40 -14.47 7.97
N GLU A 25 1.40 -14.79 7.16
CA GLU A 25 1.11 -14.02 5.96
C GLU A 25 0.44 -12.68 6.30
N PRO A 26 0.69 -11.60 5.53
CA PRO A 26 0.05 -10.31 5.77
C PRO A 26 -1.47 -10.36 5.58
N VAL A 27 -2.23 -9.96 6.61
CA VAL A 27 -3.69 -9.81 6.52
C VAL A 27 -4.13 -8.43 6.02
N ILE A 28 -3.19 -7.49 5.92
CA ILE A 28 -3.42 -6.10 5.46
C ILE A 28 -3.27 -5.91 3.95
N THR A 29 -3.23 -7.01 3.19
CA THR A 29 -3.04 -6.96 1.74
C THR A 29 -4.17 -6.15 1.09
N PRO A 30 -3.85 -5.17 0.21
CA PRO A 30 -4.87 -4.37 -0.47
C PRO A 30 -5.85 -5.25 -1.26
N SER A 31 -7.09 -4.79 -1.40
CA SER A 31 -8.13 -5.52 -2.12
C SER A 31 -8.89 -4.64 -3.10
N GLN A 32 -9.61 -5.29 -4.02
CA GLN A 32 -10.54 -4.69 -4.99
C GLN A 32 -9.97 -3.44 -5.66
N ASP A 33 -10.50 -2.26 -5.35
CA ASP A 33 -10.21 -1.00 -6.02
C ASP A 33 -8.74 -0.58 -5.90
N VAL A 34 -8.09 -0.87 -4.77
CA VAL A 34 -6.66 -0.54 -4.60
C VAL A 34 -5.81 -1.38 -5.54
N VAL A 35 -6.12 -2.68 -5.66
CA VAL A 35 -5.42 -3.57 -6.59
C VAL A 35 -5.69 -3.14 -8.04
N LEU A 36 -6.93 -2.77 -8.36
CA LEU A 36 -7.29 -2.28 -9.70
C LEU A 36 -6.54 -0.98 -10.05
N GLY A 37 -6.46 -0.03 -9.11
CA GLY A 37 -5.76 1.23 -9.31
C GLY A 37 -4.26 1.03 -9.52
N LEU A 38 -3.62 0.18 -8.70
CA LEU A 38 -2.21 -0.19 -8.86
C LEU A 38 -1.96 -0.90 -10.19
N TYR A 39 -2.81 -1.85 -10.56
CA TYR A 39 -2.73 -2.55 -11.85
C TYR A 39 -2.85 -1.61 -13.04
N TYR A 40 -3.85 -0.72 -13.03
CA TYR A 40 -4.07 0.22 -14.12
C TYR A 40 -2.88 1.18 -14.29
N THR A 41 -2.32 1.67 -13.19
CA THR A 41 -1.23 2.66 -13.20
C THR A 41 0.12 2.06 -13.57
N SER A 42 0.37 0.80 -13.18
CA SER A 42 1.63 0.11 -13.46
C SER A 42 1.68 -0.58 -14.82
N ARG A 43 0.57 -0.58 -15.58
CA ARG A 43 0.50 -1.21 -16.88
C ARG A 43 1.14 -0.33 -17.97
N GLU A 44 2.00 -0.93 -18.78
CA GLU A 44 2.58 -0.26 -19.95
C GLU A 44 1.54 0.08 -21.03
N ARG A 45 1.78 1.19 -21.73
CA ARG A 45 0.95 1.65 -22.84
C ARG A 45 1.84 2.06 -24.01
N ILE A 46 1.67 1.37 -25.15
CA ILE A 46 2.37 1.66 -26.41
C ILE A 46 1.81 2.97 -27.01
N ASN A 47 2.69 3.82 -27.54
CA ASN A 47 2.40 5.15 -28.07
C ASN A 47 1.72 6.05 -27.03
N GLY A 48 2.26 6.01 -25.81
CA GLY A 48 1.79 6.81 -24.69
C GLY A 48 2.19 8.28 -24.83
N ARG A 49 1.42 9.18 -24.20
CA ARG A 49 1.85 10.58 -24.08
C ARG A 49 3.13 10.63 -23.26
N GLY A 50 4.17 11.26 -23.79
CA GLY A 50 5.45 11.34 -23.09
C GLY A 50 6.37 10.14 -23.25
N GLU A 51 6.06 9.24 -24.18
CA GLU A 51 6.95 8.12 -24.52
C GLU A 51 8.32 8.63 -24.98
N GLY A 52 9.38 8.04 -24.43
CA GLY A 52 10.77 8.43 -24.70
C GLY A 52 11.27 9.67 -23.94
N MET A 53 10.47 10.25 -23.05
CA MET A 53 10.94 11.34 -22.18
C MET A 53 11.88 10.82 -21.08
N TYR A 54 12.87 11.64 -20.74
CA TYR A 54 13.81 11.38 -19.65
C TYR A 54 13.57 12.39 -18.54
N PHE A 55 13.43 11.88 -17.32
CA PHE A 55 13.24 12.68 -16.12
C PHE A 55 14.43 12.48 -15.19
N MET A 56 14.82 13.52 -14.46
CA MET A 56 15.94 13.47 -13.53
C MET A 56 15.54 12.94 -12.15
N SER A 57 14.24 12.98 -11.80
CA SER A 57 13.74 12.50 -10.51
C SER A 57 12.26 12.10 -10.54
N VAL A 58 11.82 11.30 -9.57
CA VAL A 58 10.40 10.91 -9.42
C VAL A 58 9.49 12.12 -9.22
N ALA A 59 9.95 13.15 -8.49
CA ALA A 59 9.18 14.37 -8.27
C ALA A 59 8.94 15.19 -9.56
N GLU A 60 9.79 15.01 -10.58
CA GLU A 60 9.58 15.60 -11.89
C GLU A 60 8.52 14.83 -12.67
N VAL A 61 8.52 13.49 -12.57
CA VAL A 61 7.49 12.61 -13.16
C VAL A 61 6.10 12.92 -12.58
N GLU A 62 6.01 13.18 -11.27
CA GLU A 62 4.74 13.54 -10.62
C GLU A 62 4.16 14.89 -11.06
N LYS A 63 4.99 15.80 -11.58
CA LYS A 63 4.57 17.14 -12.03
C LYS A 63 4.25 17.20 -13.53
N ALA A 64 4.73 16.24 -14.31
CA ALA A 64 4.59 16.17 -15.76
C ALA A 64 3.18 15.75 -16.20
#